data_AF-A0A382CFT4-F1
#
_entry.id   AF-A0A382CFT4-F1
#
_cell.length_a   1.000
_cell.length_b   1.000
_cell.length_c   1.000
_cell.angle_alpha   90.00
_cell.angle_beta   90.00
_cell.angle_gamma   90.00
#
_symmetry.space_group_name_H-M   'P 1'
#
loop_
_entity.id
_entity.type
_entity.pdbx_description
1 polymer ?
#
loop_
_entity_poly.entity_id
_entity_poly.type
_entity_poly.pdbx_seq_one_letter_code
_entity_poly.pdbx_strand_id
1 'polypeptide(L)'
;MAKTNFSGPITTGPIQVNTGTTIGTNVRDAAFILNKMSFPLDYTNFVIADDDNRLATAADNGTGTTTITFVSSTVTANVSGLTAVGGMQAACQLSCHSAGDDSGKTWAITGTDVLGNAQTETLTGGNAGAVLSAKNYETVTSMVLSSASAGACKIGVDESGLISWSCRSLFNENPLSQTSTTVDKNLANNIVIPAWSRITNINWIVNTAFDTAGFDVQIGANVAQAAGATLNSLDTDYFAGGTDNDVAGIASHHIPLVMEQTAAQMTNCLNVSDDDASGYEIDKVVVFTAATDDTLTAGSGVISVEWLQKINATN
;
A
#
# COMPACT_ATOMS: atom_id res chain seq x y z
N MET A 1 41.94 12.02 29.03
CA MET A 1 40.65 11.63 28.42
C MET A 1 39.80 11.01 29.51
N ALA A 2 38.76 11.71 29.95
CA ALA A 2 37.83 11.16 30.94
C ALA A 2 37.07 10.00 30.30
N LYS A 3 37.15 8.80 30.89
CA LYS A 3 36.26 7.70 30.54
C LYS A 3 34.85 8.13 30.89
N THR A 4 33.98 8.28 29.90
CA THR A 4 32.53 8.37 30.11
C THR A 4 32.07 7.01 30.61
N ASN A 5 32.17 6.80 31.91
CA ASN A 5 31.55 5.64 32.55
C ASN A 5 30.04 5.79 32.36
N PHE A 6 29.42 4.85 31.65
CA PHE A 6 27.96 4.71 31.66
C PHE A 6 27.53 4.56 33.12
N SER A 7 26.93 5.62 33.65
CA SER A 7 26.54 5.74 35.05
C SER A 7 25.23 4.98 35.27
N GLY A 8 25.34 3.75 35.76
CA GLY A 8 24.23 2.97 36.33
C GLY A 8 23.55 1.99 35.38
N PRO A 9 22.77 1.04 35.94
CA PRO A 9 21.95 0.13 35.14
C PRO A 9 20.94 0.92 34.32
N ILE A 10 20.75 0.53 33.05
CA ILE A 10 19.62 1.03 32.25
C ILE A 10 18.37 0.40 32.87
N THR A 11 17.64 1.18 33.66
CA THR A 11 16.31 0.80 34.15
C THR A 11 15.38 0.67 32.95
N THR A 12 14.97 -0.55 32.63
CA THR A 12 13.98 -0.87 31.60
C THR A 12 12.71 -1.38 32.27
N GLY A 13 11.53 -0.98 31.80
CA GLY A 13 10.24 -1.47 32.31
C GLY A 13 9.11 -0.42 32.25
N PRO A 14 7.83 -0.85 32.34
CA PRO A 14 6.72 0.06 32.59
C PRO A 14 6.95 0.68 33.98
N ILE A 15 7.05 2.01 34.03
CA ILE A 15 7.30 2.68 35.31
C ILE A 15 6.07 2.52 36.23
N GLN A 16 6.22 1.83 37.36
CA GLN A 16 5.38 2.06 38.54
C GLN A 16 5.88 3.31 39.27
N VAL A 17 5.29 4.48 39.01
CA VAL A 17 5.19 5.51 40.05
C VAL A 17 3.75 5.99 40.10
N ASN A 18 3.02 5.53 41.13
CA ASN A 18 1.62 5.86 41.39
C ASN A 18 1.42 7.27 41.98
N THR A 19 2.22 8.27 41.61
CA THR A 19 2.16 9.60 42.25
C THR A 19 2.28 10.81 41.30
N GLY A 20 2.08 10.64 39.99
CA GLY A 20 2.06 11.77 39.05
C GLY A 20 0.96 11.63 37.99
N THR A 21 0.43 12.77 37.53
CA THR A 21 -0.61 12.86 36.49
C THR A 21 -0.09 12.68 35.06
N THR A 22 1.19 12.35 34.87
CA THR A 22 1.83 12.29 33.55
C THR A 22 2.69 11.04 33.42
N ILE A 23 2.39 10.21 32.43
CA ILE A 23 3.14 8.98 32.10
C ILE A 23 4.49 9.37 31.47
N GLY A 24 5.59 8.77 31.90
CA GLY A 24 6.84 8.70 31.10
C GLY A 24 7.86 9.84 31.21
N THR A 25 7.79 10.75 32.18
CA THR A 25 8.70 11.93 32.18
C THR A 25 10.16 11.66 32.56
N ASN A 26 10.49 10.53 33.22
CA ASN A 26 11.84 10.32 33.80
C ASN A 26 12.52 8.95 33.49
N VAL A 27 11.94 8.07 32.66
CA VAL A 27 12.61 6.83 32.22
C VAL A 27 12.40 6.67 30.72
N ARG A 28 13.46 6.33 29.98
CA ARG A 28 13.34 6.02 28.55
C ARG A 28 12.42 4.82 28.39
N ASP A 29 11.43 4.93 27.51
CA ASP A 29 10.62 3.80 27.05
C ASP A 29 11.55 2.71 26.52
N ALA A 30 11.73 1.64 27.29
CA ALA A 30 12.73 0.62 27.00
C ALA A 30 12.17 -0.80 27.03
N ALA A 31 10.84 -0.94 27.08
CA ALA A 31 10.16 -2.22 27.06
C ALA A 31 9.37 -2.35 25.74
N PHE A 32 9.92 -3.13 24.81
CA PHE A 32 9.29 -3.48 23.54
C PHE A 32 9.09 -4.99 23.48
N ILE A 33 8.00 -5.43 22.84
CA ILE A 33 7.80 -6.82 22.44
C ILE A 33 8.25 -6.92 20.99
N LEU A 34 9.13 -7.90 20.71
CA LEU A 34 9.44 -8.27 19.33
C LEU A 34 8.30 -9.16 18.83
N ASN A 35 7.59 -8.66 17.82
CA ASN A 35 6.57 -9.39 17.11
C ASN A 35 7.10 -9.79 15.73
N LYS A 36 6.59 -10.90 15.22
CA LYS A 36 6.85 -11.38 13.87
C LYS A 36 5.57 -11.91 13.30
N MET A 37 5.28 -11.53 12.06
CA MET A 37 4.23 -12.17 11.30
C MET A 37 4.65 -12.44 9.87
N SER A 38 3.95 -13.36 9.22
CA SER A 38 4.25 -13.83 7.88
C SER A 38 3.00 -13.86 7.01
N PHE A 39 3.18 -13.51 5.75
CA PHE A 39 2.15 -13.31 4.74
C PHE A 39 2.54 -14.10 3.50
N PRO A 40 1.82 -15.18 3.18
CA PRO A 40 2.03 -15.85 1.91
C PRO A 40 1.60 -14.93 0.76
N LEU A 41 2.33 -15.03 -0.35
CA LEU A 41 2.13 -14.27 -1.56
C LEU A 41 2.22 -15.23 -2.75
N ASP A 42 1.27 -15.14 -3.66
CA ASP A 42 1.27 -15.84 -4.94
C ASP A 42 1.28 -14.81 -6.07
N TYR A 43 1.88 -15.14 -7.22
CA TYR A 43 1.94 -14.22 -8.36
C TYR A 43 0.54 -13.77 -8.82
N THR A 44 -0.49 -14.61 -8.63
CA THR A 44 -1.89 -14.27 -8.94
C THR A 44 -2.43 -13.10 -8.10
N ASN A 45 -1.76 -12.73 -7.01
CA ASN A 45 -2.12 -11.56 -6.22
C ASN A 45 -1.79 -10.23 -6.92
N PHE A 46 -0.87 -10.22 -7.88
CA PHE A 46 -0.35 -8.97 -8.45
C PHE A 46 -0.03 -9.02 -9.96
N VAL A 47 -0.20 -10.16 -10.63
CA VAL A 47 0.02 -10.27 -12.09
C VAL A 47 -1.08 -9.58 -12.89
N ILE A 48 -0.79 -8.43 -13.48
CA ILE A 48 -1.70 -7.74 -14.40
C ILE A 48 -1.39 -8.15 -15.84
N ALA A 49 -2.43 -8.22 -16.67
CA ALA A 49 -2.29 -8.31 -18.11
C ALA A 49 -2.96 -7.09 -18.75
N ASP A 50 -2.43 -6.63 -19.87
CA ASP A 50 -3.03 -5.56 -20.66
C ASP A 50 -4.49 -5.84 -20.99
N ASP A 51 -5.37 -4.91 -20.61
CA ASP A 51 -6.80 -4.94 -20.93
C ASP A 51 -7.30 -3.49 -21.10
N ASP A 52 -7.03 -2.93 -22.28
CA ASP A 52 -7.35 -1.55 -22.69
C ASP A 52 -8.78 -1.11 -22.42
N ASN A 53 -9.74 -2.05 -22.41
CA ASN A 53 -11.17 -1.76 -22.37
C ASN A 53 -11.90 -2.46 -21.23
N ARG A 54 -11.14 -2.90 -20.22
CA ARG A 54 -11.67 -3.59 -19.05
C ARG A 54 -12.83 -2.88 -18.38
N LEU A 55 -12.66 -1.57 -18.13
CA LEU A 55 -13.63 -0.76 -17.38
C LEU A 55 -14.68 -0.16 -18.31
N ALA A 56 -14.27 0.33 -19.48
CA ALA A 56 -15.16 1.01 -20.40
C ALA A 56 -14.62 1.13 -21.83
N THR A 57 -15.55 1.24 -22.78
CA THR A 57 -15.34 1.89 -24.07
C THR A 57 -16.34 3.03 -24.22
N ALA A 58 -15.86 4.26 -24.37
CA ALA A 58 -16.69 5.40 -24.70
C ALA A 58 -16.59 5.69 -26.20
N ALA A 59 -17.73 5.81 -26.87
CA ALA A 59 -17.77 6.32 -28.23
C ALA A 59 -17.45 7.83 -28.24
N ASP A 60 -17.12 8.35 -29.42
CA ASP A 60 -16.90 9.78 -29.64
C ASP A 60 -18.11 10.59 -29.16
N ASN A 61 -17.85 11.56 -28.28
CA ASN A 61 -18.86 12.47 -27.77
C ASN A 61 -18.64 13.85 -28.39
N GLY A 62 -19.33 14.14 -29.49
CA GLY A 62 -19.10 15.35 -30.30
C GLY A 62 -19.36 16.69 -29.59
N THR A 63 -19.93 16.73 -28.38
CA THR A 63 -20.15 17.97 -27.59
C THR A 63 -20.20 17.74 -26.07
N GLY A 64 -19.72 18.70 -25.28
CA GLY A 64 -19.90 18.74 -23.82
C GLY A 64 -18.99 17.78 -23.04
N THR A 65 -19.14 17.68 -21.72
CA THR A 65 -18.38 16.74 -20.89
C THR A 65 -18.67 15.29 -21.27
N THR A 66 -17.66 14.43 -21.23
CA THR A 66 -17.82 13.01 -21.55
C THR A 66 -17.80 12.18 -20.27
N THR A 67 -18.97 11.75 -19.81
CA THR A 67 -19.09 10.81 -18.68
C THR A 67 -18.85 9.38 -19.16
N ILE A 68 -17.92 8.68 -18.52
CA ILE A 68 -17.64 7.28 -18.84
C ILE A 68 -18.79 6.39 -18.36
N THR A 69 -19.26 5.53 -19.25
CA THR A 69 -20.19 4.45 -18.89
C THR A 69 -19.38 3.17 -18.69
N PHE A 70 -19.34 2.67 -17.47
CA PHE A 70 -18.63 1.43 -17.15
C PHE A 70 -19.38 0.19 -17.68
N VAL A 71 -18.62 -0.85 -18.05
CA VAL A 71 -19.16 -2.09 -18.60
C VAL A 71 -20.06 -2.81 -17.59
N SER A 72 -19.70 -2.79 -16.30
CA SER A 72 -20.53 -3.32 -15.21
C SER A 72 -20.06 -2.80 -13.85
N SER A 73 -20.89 -2.97 -12.82
CA SER A 73 -20.47 -2.71 -11.43
C SER A 73 -19.42 -3.71 -10.92
N THR A 74 -19.29 -4.88 -11.56
CA THR A 74 -18.32 -5.91 -11.17
C THR A 74 -16.90 -5.50 -11.55
N VAL A 75 -16.69 -4.98 -12.77
CA VAL A 75 -15.36 -4.53 -13.22
C VAL A 75 -14.90 -3.27 -12.48
N THR A 76 -15.85 -2.45 -12.03
CA THR A 76 -15.54 -1.25 -11.23
C THR A 76 -15.30 -1.55 -9.76
N ALA A 77 -15.75 -2.71 -9.27
CA ALA A 77 -15.48 -3.17 -7.90
C ALA A 77 -14.18 -3.98 -7.80
N ASN A 78 -13.62 -4.41 -8.94
CA ASN A 78 -12.34 -5.09 -9.04
C ASN A 78 -11.64 -4.63 -10.33
N VAL A 79 -10.99 -3.48 -10.22
CA VAL A 79 -10.32 -2.80 -11.35
C VAL A 79 -9.20 -3.66 -11.93
N SER A 80 -8.42 -4.35 -11.09
CA SER A 80 -7.32 -5.20 -11.54
C SER A 80 -7.78 -6.50 -12.20
N GLY A 81 -8.95 -7.02 -11.80
CA GLY A 81 -9.48 -8.30 -12.29
C GLY A 81 -8.85 -9.52 -11.70
N LEU A 82 -7.97 -9.33 -10.71
CA LEU A 82 -7.33 -10.43 -10.02
C LEU A 82 -8.34 -11.08 -9.08
N THR A 83 -8.27 -12.41 -9.01
CA THR A 83 -9.11 -13.16 -8.08
C THR A 83 -8.54 -12.98 -6.68
N ALA A 84 -9.37 -12.54 -5.75
CA ALA A 84 -8.92 -12.27 -4.40
C ALA A 84 -8.55 -13.57 -3.65
N VAL A 85 -7.25 -13.88 -3.56
CA VAL A 85 -6.71 -14.97 -2.71
C VAL A 85 -6.89 -14.53 -1.25
N GLY A 86 -7.52 -15.34 -0.41
CA GLY A 86 -7.87 -14.95 0.97
C GLY A 86 -8.77 -13.72 1.13
N GLY A 87 -9.40 -13.21 0.07
CA GLY A 87 -10.17 -11.95 0.08
C GLY A 87 -9.31 -10.68 -0.08
N MET A 88 -8.07 -10.81 -0.55
CA MET A 88 -7.16 -9.72 -0.88
C MET A 88 -7.38 -9.25 -2.32
N GLN A 89 -7.88 -8.04 -2.50
CA GLN A 89 -7.94 -7.40 -3.81
C GLN A 89 -6.73 -6.49 -3.97
N ALA A 90 -6.23 -6.37 -5.20
CA ALA A 90 -5.15 -5.46 -5.54
C ALA A 90 -5.72 -4.21 -6.23
N ALA A 91 -5.05 -3.08 -6.03
CA ALA A 91 -5.33 -1.82 -6.71
C ALA A 91 -4.27 -1.58 -7.77
N CYS A 92 -4.64 -1.14 -8.97
CA CYS A 92 -3.67 -0.87 -10.03
C CYS A 92 -3.88 0.51 -10.65
N GLN A 93 -2.88 1.00 -11.38
CA GLN A 93 -3.07 2.16 -12.24
C GLN A 93 -4.12 1.87 -13.32
N LEU A 94 -4.80 2.93 -13.73
CA LEU A 94 -5.75 2.92 -14.83
C LEU A 94 -5.03 3.36 -16.10
N SER A 95 -5.25 2.64 -17.20
CA SER A 95 -4.85 3.09 -18.53
C SER A 95 -6.00 3.82 -19.19
N CYS A 96 -5.81 5.13 -19.41
CA CYS A 96 -6.81 6.00 -20.04
C CYS A 96 -6.38 6.32 -21.47
N HIS A 97 -6.94 5.62 -22.44
CA HIS A 97 -6.60 5.77 -23.86
C HIS A 97 -7.54 6.75 -24.57
N SER A 98 -6.94 7.69 -25.30
CA SER A 98 -7.63 8.63 -26.21
C SER A 98 -7.30 8.29 -27.66
N ALA A 99 -8.32 8.06 -28.49
CA ALA A 99 -8.10 7.78 -29.92
C ALA A 99 -7.62 9.01 -30.72
N GLY A 100 -7.88 10.22 -30.22
CA GLY A 100 -7.36 11.47 -30.78
C GLY A 100 -6.76 12.37 -29.71
N ASP A 101 -6.63 13.66 -30.01
CA ASP A 101 -5.92 14.61 -29.13
C ASP A 101 -6.81 15.14 -27.99
N ASP A 102 -6.65 14.54 -26.82
CA ASP A 102 -7.24 14.97 -25.56
C ASP A 102 -6.21 15.61 -24.61
N SER A 103 -5.01 15.97 -25.09
CA SER A 103 -3.94 16.54 -24.25
C SER A 103 -4.25 17.89 -23.62
N GLY A 104 -5.25 18.61 -24.15
CA GLY A 104 -5.81 19.83 -23.56
C GLY A 104 -6.96 19.59 -22.58
N LYS A 105 -7.28 18.34 -22.25
CA LYS A 105 -8.45 17.92 -21.45
C LYS A 105 -8.00 17.12 -20.24
N THR A 106 -8.90 16.94 -19.28
CA THR A 106 -8.59 16.27 -18.01
C THR A 106 -9.71 15.31 -17.61
N TRP A 107 -9.31 14.10 -17.21
CA TRP A 107 -10.14 13.11 -16.55
C TRP A 107 -10.25 13.45 -15.07
N ALA A 108 -11.47 13.54 -14.55
CA ALA A 108 -11.76 13.52 -13.12
C ALA A 108 -12.14 12.08 -12.73
N ILE A 109 -11.30 11.43 -11.93
CA ILE A 109 -11.43 10.03 -11.52
C ILE A 109 -11.75 9.97 -10.03
N THR A 110 -12.75 9.18 -9.64
CA THR A 110 -13.14 8.95 -8.24
C THR A 110 -13.25 7.46 -7.98
N GLY A 111 -12.67 7.00 -6.87
CA GLY A 111 -12.63 5.59 -6.51
C GLY A 111 -12.02 5.35 -5.13
N THR A 112 -11.55 4.13 -4.89
CA THR A 112 -10.85 3.76 -3.66
C THR A 112 -9.49 3.15 -3.92
N ASP A 113 -8.56 3.30 -2.98
CA ASP A 113 -7.29 2.57 -2.96
C ASP A 113 -7.49 1.13 -2.44
N VAL A 114 -6.38 0.38 -2.33
CA VAL A 114 -6.32 -1.02 -1.84
C VAL A 114 -6.70 -1.20 -0.36
N LEU A 115 -6.81 -0.10 0.37
CA LEU A 115 -7.23 -0.08 1.78
C LEU A 115 -8.68 0.42 1.92
N GLY A 116 -9.35 0.68 0.80
CA GLY A 116 -10.72 1.20 0.76
C GLY A 116 -10.83 2.70 1.04
N ASN A 117 -9.72 3.45 1.12
CA ASN A 117 -9.80 4.89 1.31
C ASN A 117 -10.31 5.56 0.04
N ALA A 118 -11.24 6.49 0.19
CA ALA A 118 -11.77 7.26 -0.93
C ALA A 118 -10.72 8.24 -1.46
N GLN A 119 -10.57 8.30 -2.78
CA GLN A 119 -9.60 9.17 -3.44
C GLN A 119 -10.12 9.71 -4.78
N THR A 120 -9.60 10.89 -5.15
CA THR A 120 -9.83 11.51 -6.45
C THR A 120 -8.52 11.87 -7.15
N GLU A 121 -8.55 11.90 -8.47
CA GLU A 121 -7.42 12.30 -9.32
C GLU A 121 -7.91 13.18 -10.48
N THR A 122 -7.08 14.13 -10.89
CA THR A 122 -7.23 14.85 -12.17
C THR A 122 -6.08 14.47 -13.08
N LEU A 123 -6.37 13.71 -14.15
CA LEU A 123 -5.38 13.17 -15.08
C LEU A 123 -5.50 13.85 -16.44
N THR A 124 -4.40 14.36 -17.00
CA THR A 124 -4.40 14.94 -18.35
C THR A 124 -4.62 13.85 -19.41
N GLY A 125 -5.46 14.12 -20.41
CA GLY A 125 -5.76 13.18 -21.49
C GLY A 125 -4.56 12.93 -22.42
N GLY A 126 -4.60 11.82 -23.16
CA GLY A 126 -3.56 11.44 -24.11
C GLY A 126 -3.66 12.19 -25.45
N ASN A 127 -2.55 12.30 -26.17
CA ASN A 127 -2.54 12.71 -27.57
C ASN A 127 -2.46 11.46 -28.46
N ALA A 128 -3.62 10.90 -28.82
CA ALA A 128 -3.71 9.65 -29.59
C ALA A 128 -2.91 8.49 -28.94
N GLY A 129 -3.15 8.26 -27.66
CA GLY A 129 -2.40 7.30 -26.84
C GLY A 129 -2.97 7.14 -25.43
N ALA A 130 -2.34 6.25 -24.67
CA ALA A 130 -2.67 5.99 -23.26
C ALA A 130 -1.88 6.91 -22.32
N VAL A 131 -2.51 7.27 -21.21
CA VAL A 131 -1.87 7.89 -20.05
C VAL A 131 -2.28 7.09 -18.82
N LEU A 132 -1.30 6.75 -17.99
CA LEU A 132 -1.53 6.04 -16.72
C LEU A 132 -1.95 7.01 -15.62
N SER A 133 -2.91 6.61 -14.80
CA SER A 133 -3.24 7.35 -13.58
C SER A 133 -2.07 7.35 -12.60
N ALA A 134 -1.85 8.44 -11.87
CA ALA A 134 -0.83 8.50 -10.83
C ALA A 134 -1.21 7.67 -9.60
N LYS A 135 -2.52 7.47 -9.35
CA LYS A 135 -3.02 6.67 -8.22
C LYS A 135 -3.44 5.27 -8.65
N ASN A 136 -3.34 4.34 -7.70
CA ASN A 136 -3.77 2.96 -7.86
C ASN A 136 -5.19 2.80 -7.32
N TYR A 137 -6.08 2.19 -8.10
CA TYR A 137 -7.50 2.02 -7.80
C TYR A 137 -7.87 0.55 -7.62
N GLU A 138 -8.47 0.21 -6.48
CA GLU A 138 -9.18 -1.07 -6.29
C GLU A 138 -10.58 -0.98 -6.90
N THR A 139 -11.26 0.14 -6.63
CA THR A 139 -12.57 0.45 -7.18
C THR A 139 -12.60 1.80 -7.88
N VAL A 140 -13.47 1.94 -8.89
CA VAL A 140 -13.75 3.22 -9.57
C VAL A 140 -15.24 3.46 -9.58
N THR A 141 -15.70 4.60 -9.09
CA THR A 141 -17.14 4.93 -9.01
C THR A 141 -17.56 6.00 -10.01
N SER A 142 -16.63 6.83 -10.47
CA SER A 142 -16.91 7.88 -11.44
C SER A 142 -15.67 8.22 -12.25
N MET A 143 -15.86 8.47 -13.55
CA MET A 143 -14.84 9.02 -14.43
C MET A 143 -15.49 9.96 -15.46
N VAL A 144 -14.98 11.18 -15.55
CA VAL A 144 -15.53 12.24 -16.42
C VAL A 144 -14.41 12.99 -17.12
N LEU A 145 -14.46 13.11 -18.44
CA LEU A 145 -13.59 14.01 -19.20
C LEU A 145 -14.17 15.43 -19.19
N SER A 146 -13.31 16.42 -18.94
CA SER A 146 -13.70 17.83 -18.79
C SER A 146 -14.33 18.46 -20.04
N SER A 147 -14.22 17.82 -21.21
CA SER A 147 -14.93 18.22 -22.43
C SER A 147 -15.15 17.01 -23.37
N ALA A 148 -15.54 17.30 -24.61
CA ALA A 148 -15.84 16.32 -25.64
C ALA A 148 -14.55 15.54 -25.94
N SER A 149 -14.61 14.21 -25.91
CA SER A 149 -13.45 13.42 -26.33
C SER A 149 -13.14 13.69 -27.80
N ALA A 150 -11.87 13.74 -28.16
CA ALA A 150 -11.44 13.82 -29.56
C ALA A 150 -11.45 12.42 -30.18
N GLY A 151 -12.63 11.77 -30.20
CA GLY A 151 -12.77 10.38 -30.65
C GLY A 151 -13.12 9.40 -29.52
N ALA A 152 -13.02 8.11 -29.81
CA ALA A 152 -13.32 7.07 -28.84
C ALA A 152 -12.29 7.03 -27.70
N CYS A 153 -12.74 6.70 -26.49
CA CYS A 153 -11.87 6.44 -25.35
C CYS A 153 -12.01 5.00 -24.89
N LYS A 154 -10.93 4.41 -24.40
CA LYS A 154 -10.95 3.11 -23.73
C LYS A 154 -10.29 3.24 -22.37
N ILE A 155 -10.91 2.65 -21.36
CA ILE A 155 -10.41 2.68 -19.99
C ILE A 155 -10.17 1.25 -19.55
N GLY A 156 -8.94 1.00 -19.09
CA GLY A 156 -8.42 -0.32 -18.88
C GLY A 156 -7.35 -0.38 -17.80
N VAL A 157 -6.55 -1.44 -17.88
CA VAL A 157 -5.35 -1.67 -17.06
C VAL A 157 -4.19 -2.03 -17.99
N ASP A 158 -2.96 -1.78 -17.53
CA ASP A 158 -1.72 -1.93 -18.29
C ASP A 158 -0.72 -2.73 -17.44
N GLU A 159 -0.05 -3.71 -18.03
CA GLU A 159 0.95 -4.57 -17.40
C GLU A 159 2.17 -3.79 -16.89
N SER A 160 2.50 -2.66 -17.53
CA SER A 160 3.57 -1.77 -17.10
C SER A 160 3.17 -0.85 -15.94
N GLY A 161 1.88 -0.82 -15.57
CA GLY A 161 1.36 0.00 -14.49
C GLY A 161 1.71 -0.54 -13.10
N LEU A 162 1.71 0.34 -12.11
CA LEU A 162 1.88 -0.03 -10.71
C LEU A 162 0.68 -0.84 -10.20
N ILE A 163 0.99 -1.87 -9.41
CA ILE A 163 0.03 -2.72 -8.71
C ILE A 163 0.33 -2.70 -7.21
N SER A 164 -0.66 -2.37 -6.40
CA SER A 164 -0.58 -2.33 -4.93
C SER A 164 -1.40 -3.43 -4.30
N TRP A 165 -0.86 -4.04 -3.25
CA TRP A 165 -1.53 -5.09 -2.50
C TRP A 165 -1.18 -5.01 -1.01
N SER A 166 -2.19 -5.24 -0.16
CA SER A 166 -2.00 -5.17 1.29
C SER A 166 -1.46 -6.48 1.85
N CYS A 167 -0.59 -6.37 2.85
CA CYS A 167 -0.10 -7.52 3.60
C CYS A 167 -1.20 -8.05 4.51
N ARG A 168 -1.71 -9.24 4.16
CA ARG A 168 -2.83 -9.85 4.86
C ARG A 168 -2.65 -11.33 5.17
N SER A 169 -3.29 -11.79 6.23
CA SER A 169 -3.44 -13.20 6.56
C SER A 169 -4.30 -13.92 5.49
N LEU A 170 -4.04 -15.21 5.23
CA LEU A 170 -4.91 -16.05 4.40
C LEU A 170 -5.95 -16.84 5.20
N PHE A 171 -6.26 -16.43 6.44
CA PHE A 171 -7.17 -17.19 7.30
C PHE A 171 -8.54 -17.47 6.66
N ASN A 172 -9.06 -16.58 5.81
CA ASN A 172 -10.34 -16.81 5.12
C ASN A 172 -10.28 -17.90 4.04
N GLU A 173 -9.11 -18.12 3.45
CA GLU A 173 -8.89 -19.19 2.47
C GLU A 173 -8.45 -20.49 3.13
N ASN A 174 -7.55 -20.39 4.11
CA ASN A 174 -7.05 -21.53 4.87
C ASN A 174 -7.27 -21.33 6.37
N PRO A 175 -8.48 -21.60 6.88
CA PRO A 175 -8.83 -21.32 8.28
C PRO A 175 -8.28 -22.35 9.27
N LEU A 176 -7.36 -23.25 8.86
CA LEU A 176 -6.75 -24.26 9.72
C LEU A 176 -7.80 -25.13 10.45
N SER A 177 -8.81 -25.60 9.73
CA SER A 177 -9.97 -26.34 10.28
C SER A 177 -10.86 -25.55 11.25
N GLN A 178 -10.72 -24.22 11.30
CA GLN A 178 -11.65 -23.33 11.99
C GLN A 178 -12.71 -22.79 11.03
N THR A 179 -13.72 -22.11 11.56
CA THR A 179 -14.75 -21.45 10.76
C THR A 179 -14.37 -19.97 10.57
N SER A 180 -14.17 -19.54 9.32
CA SER A 180 -13.76 -18.17 8.96
C SER A 180 -14.87 -17.12 9.14
N THR A 181 -16.11 -17.48 9.46
CA THR A 181 -17.26 -16.57 9.43
C THR A 181 -17.70 -15.98 10.79
N THR A 182 -17.04 -16.30 11.91
CA THR A 182 -17.36 -15.63 13.19
C THR A 182 -16.66 -14.29 13.28
N VAL A 183 -17.44 -13.22 13.42
CA VAL A 183 -17.06 -11.79 13.44
C VAL A 183 -15.87 -11.48 14.35
N ASP A 184 -15.69 -12.24 15.45
CA ASP A 184 -14.57 -12.05 16.40
C ASP A 184 -13.24 -12.69 15.94
N LYS A 185 -13.28 -13.62 14.98
CA LYS A 185 -12.11 -14.24 14.35
C LYS A 185 -11.89 -13.74 12.92
N ASN A 186 -12.87 -13.02 12.38
CA ASN A 186 -12.89 -12.39 11.08
C ASN A 186 -12.83 -10.86 11.19
N LEU A 187 -11.96 -10.33 12.05
CA LEU A 187 -11.51 -8.93 11.95
C LEU A 187 -10.61 -8.87 10.71
N ALA A 188 -11.26 -8.85 9.53
CA ALA A 188 -10.74 -9.30 8.25
C ALA A 188 -9.24 -9.00 8.09
N ASN A 189 -8.47 -10.08 8.00
CA ASN A 189 -7.10 -10.33 7.57
C ASN A 189 -5.95 -9.30 7.62
N ASN A 190 -6.05 -8.08 8.14
CA ASN A 190 -4.89 -7.18 8.17
C ASN A 190 -3.92 -7.56 9.29
N ILE A 191 -2.62 -7.55 8.98
CA ILE A 191 -1.62 -7.40 10.03
C ILE A 191 -1.49 -5.92 10.28
N VAL A 192 -2.05 -5.54 11.41
CA VAL A 192 -2.08 -4.18 11.87
C VAL A 192 -0.91 -4.02 12.83
N ILE A 193 0.11 -3.31 12.39
CA ILE A 193 1.26 -2.96 13.23
C ILE A 193 0.83 -1.77 14.09
N PRO A 194 0.81 -1.89 15.43
CA PRO A 194 0.28 -0.82 16.26
C PRO A 194 1.05 0.48 16.10
N ALA A 195 0.37 1.61 16.23
CA ALA A 195 1.01 2.92 16.24
C ALA A 195 2.23 2.95 17.20
N TRP A 196 3.24 3.75 16.86
CA TRP A 196 4.51 3.87 17.61
C TRP A 196 5.38 2.60 17.65
N SER A 197 5.07 1.59 16.85
CA SER A 197 5.95 0.45 16.62
C SER A 197 7.10 0.81 15.66
N ARG A 198 8.11 -0.06 15.59
CA ARG A 198 9.25 0.10 14.67
C ARG A 198 9.47 -1.19 13.90
N ILE A 199 9.44 -1.13 12.58
CA ILE A 199 9.78 -2.30 11.75
C ILE A 199 11.29 -2.49 11.81
N THR A 200 11.72 -3.68 12.22
CA THR A 200 13.15 -4.02 12.36
C THR A 200 13.65 -4.95 11.29
N ASN A 201 12.76 -5.66 10.59
CA ASN A 201 13.12 -6.58 9.53
C ASN A 201 11.94 -6.84 8.59
N ILE A 202 12.22 -6.90 7.29
CA ILE A 202 11.31 -7.36 6.25
C ILE A 202 12.09 -8.38 5.43
N ASN A 203 11.57 -9.60 5.31
CA ASN A 203 12.24 -10.72 4.65
C ASN A 203 11.32 -11.42 3.67
N TRP A 204 11.74 -11.54 2.40
CA TRP A 204 11.07 -12.34 1.39
C TRP A 204 11.67 -13.74 1.30
N ILE A 205 10.85 -14.73 1.63
CA ILE A 205 11.18 -16.14 1.50
C ILE A 205 10.51 -16.64 0.24
N VAL A 206 11.26 -16.71 -0.86
CA VAL A 206 10.73 -17.15 -2.15
C VAL A 206 10.77 -18.68 -2.22
N ASN A 207 9.60 -19.30 -2.36
CA ASN A 207 9.45 -20.76 -2.47
C ASN A 207 9.62 -21.22 -3.92
N THR A 208 9.05 -20.47 -4.85
CA THR A 208 9.16 -20.64 -6.30
C THR A 208 9.48 -19.28 -6.88
N ALA A 209 10.58 -19.18 -7.64
CA ALA A 209 11.05 -17.91 -8.17
C ALA A 209 9.98 -17.25 -9.06
N PHE A 210 9.68 -15.99 -8.76
CA PHE A 210 9.04 -15.08 -9.70
C PHE A 210 10.07 -14.70 -10.76
N ASP A 211 9.64 -14.34 -11.98
CA ASP A 211 10.56 -13.62 -12.85
C ASP A 211 10.78 -12.23 -12.24
N THR A 212 12.01 -11.94 -11.81
CA THR A 212 12.32 -10.71 -11.07
C THR A 212 13.00 -9.67 -11.96
N ALA A 213 13.05 -9.87 -13.28
CA ALA A 213 13.43 -8.80 -14.19
C ALA A 213 12.41 -7.66 -14.01
N GLY A 214 12.88 -6.55 -13.42
CA GLY A 214 12.11 -5.32 -13.20
C GLY A 214 10.92 -5.38 -12.23
N PHE A 215 10.89 -6.38 -11.34
CA PHE A 215 9.97 -6.37 -10.19
C PHE A 215 10.47 -5.42 -9.09
N ASP A 216 10.22 -4.13 -9.33
CA ASP A 216 10.60 -3.04 -8.46
C ASP A 216 9.48 -2.78 -7.46
N VAL A 217 9.79 -2.88 -6.16
CA VAL A 217 8.78 -2.90 -5.10
C VAL A 217 9.01 -1.75 -4.14
N GLN A 218 7.95 -0.99 -3.85
CA GLN A 218 7.85 0.05 -2.83
C GLN A 218 7.07 -0.45 -1.61
N ILE A 219 7.38 0.09 -0.43
CA ILE A 219 6.68 -0.27 0.81
C ILE A 219 5.92 0.92 1.40
N GLY A 220 4.61 0.81 1.34
CA GLY A 220 3.65 1.80 1.78
C GLY A 220 2.87 1.44 3.04
N ALA A 221 2.09 2.40 3.50
CA ALA A 221 1.13 2.24 4.58
C ALA A 221 -0.01 3.27 4.50
N ASN A 222 -1.10 3.00 5.23
CA ASN A 222 -2.11 4.03 5.49
C ASN A 222 -1.50 5.19 6.29
N VAL A 223 -1.94 6.43 6.01
CA VAL A 223 -1.51 7.65 6.69
C VAL A 223 -2.71 8.30 7.38
N ALA A 224 -2.52 8.71 8.64
CA ALA A 224 -3.50 9.50 9.35
C ALA A 224 -3.49 10.93 8.84
N GLN A 225 -4.62 11.39 8.31
CA GLN A 225 -4.78 12.81 8.00
C GLN A 225 -5.20 13.57 9.26
N ALA A 226 -4.70 14.80 9.40
CA ALA A 226 -4.79 15.65 10.59
C ALA A 226 -6.16 15.71 11.28
N ALA A 227 -6.17 16.21 12.53
CA ALA A 227 -7.32 16.57 13.35
C ALA A 227 -8.65 16.79 12.61
N GLY A 228 -9.52 15.77 12.63
CA GLY A 228 -10.88 15.87 12.08
C GLY A 228 -11.02 15.50 10.60
N ALA A 229 -9.96 15.01 9.95
CA ALA A 229 -10.08 14.33 8.66
C ALA A 229 -10.81 12.99 8.86
N THR A 230 -11.90 12.80 8.14
CA THR A 230 -12.72 11.57 8.21
C THR A 230 -12.21 10.46 7.29
N LEU A 231 -11.09 10.68 6.60
CA LEU A 231 -10.55 9.78 5.57
C LEU A 231 -9.03 9.69 5.73
N ASN A 232 -8.53 8.49 6.01
CA ASN A 232 -7.11 8.17 5.86
C ASN A 232 -6.75 8.13 4.37
N SER A 233 -5.46 8.11 4.05
CA SER A 233 -4.96 7.89 2.68
C SER A 233 -3.95 6.76 2.65
N LEU A 234 -3.63 6.25 1.48
CA LEU A 234 -2.46 5.41 1.25
C LEU A 234 -1.28 6.28 0.81
N ASP A 235 -0.13 6.06 1.45
CA ASP A 235 1.16 6.40 0.88
C ASP A 235 1.80 5.09 0.40
N THR A 236 2.08 4.99 -0.89
CA THR A 236 2.65 3.78 -1.53
C THR A 236 4.11 3.59 -1.16
N ASP A 237 4.76 4.61 -0.61
CA ASP A 237 6.18 4.66 -0.30
C ASP A 237 6.47 5.28 1.09
N TYR A 238 5.63 4.93 2.06
CA TYR A 238 5.66 5.48 3.41
C TYR A 238 7.02 5.26 4.12
N PHE A 239 7.73 4.18 3.78
CA PHE A 239 8.92 3.75 4.52
C PHE A 239 10.24 4.13 3.84
N ALA A 240 10.22 4.67 2.63
CA ALA A 240 11.37 5.17 1.91
C ALA A 240 10.99 6.44 1.15
N GLY A 241 11.33 7.61 1.69
CA GLY A 241 10.88 8.90 1.16
C GLY A 241 11.57 9.34 -0.14
N GLY A 242 11.96 8.39 -1.00
CA GLY A 242 12.52 8.61 -2.34
C GLY A 242 11.47 8.51 -3.44
N THR A 243 11.89 8.63 -4.70
CA THR A 243 11.08 8.30 -5.89
C THR A 243 11.56 7.02 -6.59
N ASP A 244 12.56 6.37 -6.00
CA ASP A 244 13.35 5.30 -6.59
C ASP A 244 13.09 3.99 -5.80
N ASN A 245 13.39 2.85 -6.41
CA ASN A 245 12.98 1.51 -5.95
C ASN A 245 13.51 1.14 -4.54
N ASP A 246 12.67 0.51 -3.71
CA ASP A 246 13.04 0.15 -2.32
C ASP A 246 13.72 -1.21 -2.14
N VAL A 247 13.73 -2.04 -3.19
CA VAL A 247 14.18 -3.43 -3.11
C VAL A 247 14.92 -3.84 -4.39
N ALA A 248 16.23 -4.15 -4.31
CA ALA A 248 16.98 -4.72 -5.43
C ALA A 248 17.21 -6.24 -5.29
N GLY A 249 17.19 -6.94 -6.43
CA GLY A 249 17.06 -8.40 -6.54
C GLY A 249 18.24 -9.30 -6.13
N ILE A 250 19.31 -8.85 -5.46
CA ILE A 250 20.42 -9.76 -5.07
C ILE A 250 21.05 -9.39 -3.71
N ALA A 251 21.05 -10.38 -2.81
CA ALA A 251 21.74 -10.52 -1.50
C ALA A 251 20.97 -10.12 -0.23
N SER A 252 21.05 -10.99 0.78
CA SER A 252 20.35 -10.91 2.07
C SER A 252 20.96 -9.88 3.01
N HIS A 253 20.15 -8.95 3.48
CA HIS A 253 20.46 -8.08 4.61
C HIS A 253 19.20 -7.96 5.49
N HIS A 254 19.38 -7.84 6.81
CA HIS A 254 18.33 -7.85 7.85
C HIS A 254 17.40 -6.62 7.85
N ILE A 255 17.54 -5.76 6.84
CA ILE A 255 16.68 -4.70 6.29
C ILE A 255 17.16 -4.67 4.83
N PRO A 256 16.31 -4.65 3.79
CA PRO A 256 16.78 -4.81 2.41
C PRO A 256 17.94 -3.86 2.09
N LEU A 257 19.01 -4.43 1.55
CA LEU A 257 20.11 -3.66 0.99
C LEU A 257 19.52 -2.88 -0.19
N VAL A 258 19.59 -1.54 -0.12
CA VAL A 258 18.99 -0.52 -1.01
C VAL A 258 17.51 -0.15 -0.83
N MET A 259 17.04 0.06 0.41
CA MET A 259 15.98 1.06 0.63
C MET A 259 16.55 2.47 0.58
N GLU A 260 15.98 3.33 -0.24
CA GLU A 260 16.33 4.75 -0.32
C GLU A 260 15.67 5.56 0.82
N GLN A 261 16.04 5.24 2.06
CA GLN A 261 15.53 5.95 3.22
C GLN A 261 16.09 7.36 3.32
N THR A 262 15.22 8.33 3.63
CA THR A 262 15.67 9.67 4.02
C THR A 262 16.46 9.60 5.33
N ALA A 263 17.31 10.61 5.58
CA ALA A 263 18.07 10.70 6.83
C ALA A 263 17.19 10.73 8.09
N ALA A 264 15.94 11.20 7.97
CA ALA A 264 14.95 11.19 9.05
C ALA A 264 14.46 9.76 9.33
N GLN A 265 14.05 9.03 8.29
CA GLN A 265 13.57 7.64 8.39
C GLN A 265 14.66 6.69 8.93
N MET A 266 15.92 6.88 8.52
CA MET A 266 17.07 6.14 9.07
C MET A 266 17.25 6.38 10.57
N THR A 267 17.03 7.62 11.02
CA THR A 267 17.17 7.99 12.44
C THR A 267 16.04 7.42 13.30
N ASN A 268 14.87 7.19 12.69
CA ASN A 268 13.67 6.73 13.37
C ASN A 268 13.41 5.21 13.24
N CYS A 269 14.28 4.46 12.55
CA CYS A 269 14.20 3.00 12.38
C CYS A 269 12.84 2.52 11.84
N LEU A 270 12.34 3.12 10.75
CA LEU A 270 11.01 2.78 10.20
C LEU A 270 9.91 2.85 11.28
N ASN A 271 9.89 3.97 12.02
CA ASN A 271 8.82 4.25 12.96
C ASN A 271 7.51 4.32 12.17
N VAL A 272 6.56 3.46 12.50
CA VAL A 272 5.31 3.34 11.77
C VAL A 272 4.39 4.53 11.94
N SER A 273 4.77 5.55 12.70
CA SER A 273 3.97 6.75 12.93
C SER A 273 4.74 8.05 12.63
N ASP A 274 5.88 7.97 11.94
CA ASP A 274 6.73 9.15 11.73
C ASP A 274 6.06 10.21 10.85
N ASP A 275 5.46 9.76 9.74
CA ASP A 275 4.78 10.62 8.77
C ASP A 275 3.26 10.76 9.07
N ASP A 276 2.81 10.28 10.24
CA ASP A 276 1.46 10.58 10.71
C ASP A 276 1.35 12.01 11.24
N ALA A 277 0.16 12.60 11.09
CA ALA A 277 -0.14 13.86 11.75
C ALA A 277 -0.01 13.71 13.28
N SER A 278 0.83 14.55 13.89
CA SER A 278 1.09 14.50 15.33
C SER A 278 -0.20 14.52 16.17
N GLY A 279 -0.32 13.54 17.08
CA GLY A 279 -1.50 13.33 17.93
C GLY A 279 -2.63 12.52 17.29
N TYR A 280 -2.42 12.03 16.07
CA TYR A 280 -3.36 11.19 15.31
C TYR A 280 -2.69 9.91 14.81
N GLU A 281 -1.61 9.46 15.46
CA GLU A 281 -0.88 8.28 15.04
C GLU A 281 -1.80 7.05 15.02
N ILE A 282 -1.79 6.33 13.90
CA ILE A 282 -2.66 5.17 13.69
C ILE A 282 -1.86 3.89 13.48
N ASP A 283 -2.54 2.82 13.83
CA ASP A 283 -2.26 1.46 13.45
C ASP A 283 -2.06 1.31 11.93
N LYS A 284 -0.98 0.60 11.53
CA LYS A 284 -0.54 0.50 10.14
C LYS A 284 -0.81 -0.84 9.49
N VAL A 285 -1.32 -0.78 8.28
CA VAL A 285 -1.40 -1.87 7.33
C VAL A 285 -0.26 -1.68 6.34
N VAL A 286 0.65 -2.65 6.28
CA VAL A 286 1.75 -2.63 5.31
C VAL A 286 1.19 -2.93 3.92
N VAL A 287 1.55 -2.12 2.93
CA VAL A 287 1.18 -2.29 1.53
C VAL A 287 2.46 -2.41 0.73
N PHE A 288 2.49 -3.36 -0.20
CA PHE A 288 3.53 -3.41 -1.22
C PHE A 288 2.95 -2.87 -2.52
N THR A 289 3.74 -2.10 -3.24
CA THR A 289 3.41 -1.61 -4.58
C THR A 289 4.53 -1.98 -5.51
N ALA A 290 4.26 -2.51 -6.70
CA ALA A 290 5.31 -2.84 -7.63
C ALA A 290 4.99 -2.47 -9.07
N ALA A 291 6.03 -2.26 -9.86
CA ALA A 291 5.96 -2.30 -11.32
C ALA A 291 6.24 -3.74 -11.78
N THR A 292 5.52 -4.21 -12.79
CA THR A 292 5.76 -5.51 -13.44
C THR A 292 6.16 -5.28 -14.89
N ASP A 293 7.14 -4.40 -15.12
CA ASP A 293 7.56 -3.93 -16.47
C ASP A 293 7.93 -5.07 -17.46
N ASP A 294 8.06 -6.30 -16.97
CA ASP A 294 8.09 -7.55 -17.72
C ASP A 294 6.99 -8.54 -17.27
N THR A 295 6.60 -9.43 -18.19
CA THR A 295 5.62 -10.49 -17.89
C THR A 295 6.07 -11.41 -16.77
N LEU A 296 5.39 -11.27 -15.64
CA LEU A 296 5.66 -12.04 -14.45
C LEU A 296 5.35 -13.53 -14.65
N THR A 297 6.32 -14.39 -14.37
CA THR A 297 6.08 -15.85 -14.35
C THR A 297 5.49 -16.33 -13.04
N ALA A 298 4.82 -17.49 -13.09
CA ALA A 298 4.21 -18.09 -11.92
C ALA A 298 5.24 -18.34 -10.81
N GLY A 299 5.01 -17.71 -9.66
CA GLY A 299 5.88 -17.79 -8.49
C GLY A 299 5.08 -17.70 -7.19
N SER A 300 5.74 -18.05 -6.09
CA SER A 300 5.12 -18.04 -4.76
C SER A 300 6.17 -17.81 -3.68
N GLY A 301 5.80 -17.11 -2.63
CA GLY A 301 6.68 -16.84 -1.51
C GLY A 301 5.94 -16.47 -0.24
N VAL A 302 6.71 -16.12 0.78
CA VAL A 302 6.21 -15.64 2.07
C VAL A 302 6.99 -14.40 2.45
N ILE A 303 6.25 -13.31 2.67
CA ILE A 303 6.77 -12.09 3.27
C ILE A 303 6.76 -12.26 4.78
N SER A 304 7.85 -11.93 5.46
CA SER A 304 7.87 -11.87 6.92
C SER A 304 8.27 -10.48 7.38
N VAL A 305 7.47 -9.91 8.28
CA VAL A 305 7.73 -8.60 8.88
C VAL A 305 7.91 -8.76 10.39
N GLU A 306 8.99 -8.19 10.92
CA GLU A 306 9.29 -8.15 12.35
C GLU A 306 9.27 -6.71 12.83
N TRP A 307 8.64 -6.46 13.98
CA TRP A 307 8.56 -5.12 14.57
C TRP A 307 8.67 -5.14 16.08
N LEU A 308 9.19 -4.04 16.62
CA LEU A 308 9.18 -3.73 18.04
C LEU A 308 7.91 -2.97 18.38
N GLN A 309 7.01 -3.60 19.14
CA GLN A 309 5.81 -2.96 19.66
C GLN A 309 6.06 -2.41 21.05
N LYS A 310 5.71 -1.14 21.29
CA LYS A 310 5.80 -0.53 22.61
C LYS A 310 4.84 -1.24 23.58
N ILE A 311 5.35 -1.63 24.76
CA ILE A 311 4.51 -2.07 25.87
C ILE A 311 3.92 -0.81 26.52
N ASN A 312 2.65 -0.52 26.26
CA ASN A 312 1.90 0.52 26.97
C ASN A 312 0.81 -0.17 27.83
N ALA A 313 0.29 0.52 28.86
CA ALA A 313 -0.72 -0.07 29.76
C ALA A 313 -2.12 -0.21 29.13
N THR A 314 -2.24 0.02 27.82
CA THR A 314 -3.48 0.10 27.06
C THR A 314 -3.59 -0.96 25.96
N ASN A 315 -2.50 -1.67 25.64
CA ASN A 315 -2.44 -2.70 24.62
C ASN A 315 -2.27 -4.10 25.25
#